data_AF-A0A671QDL7-F1
#
_entry.id   AF-A0A671QDL7-F1
#
_cell.length_a   1.000
_cell.length_b   1.000
_cell.length_c   1.000
_cell.angle_alpha   90.00
_cell.angle_beta   90.00
_cell.angle_gamma   90.00
#
_symmetry.space_group_name_H-M   'P 1'
#
loop_
_entity.id
_entity.type
_entity.pdbx_description
1 polymer ?
#
loop_
_entity_poly.entity_id
_entity_poly.type
_entity_poly.pdbx_seq_one_letter_code
_entity_poly.pdbx_strand_id
1 'polypeptide(L)'
;RVELEAFCSRGTGAVAFLDSSHNLWHQLLGKAGRDWLKSHSRTWILSTKPLNRSVGSLKAGCPQISAGTQCHDSAPTICMESVFRFFSKTIKPKATPTPFEIITRSKSRAKDQNNNSI
;
A
#
# COMPACT_ATOMS: atom_id res chain seq x y z
N ARG A 1 12.07 16.75 -4.13
CA ARG A 1 12.22 16.40 -2.70
C ARG A 1 10.95 15.67 -2.29
N VAL A 2 11.03 14.37 -2.01
CA VAL A 2 9.85 13.59 -1.59
C VAL A 2 9.80 13.64 -0.07
N GLU A 3 8.73 14.19 0.50
CA GLU A 3 8.57 14.28 1.96
C GLU A 3 7.88 13.01 2.47
N LEU A 4 8.67 12.05 2.95
CA LEU A 4 8.21 10.73 3.41
C LEU A 4 7.34 10.82 4.67
N GLU A 5 7.59 11.82 5.52
CA GLU A 5 6.73 12.15 6.65
C GLU A 5 5.29 12.44 6.20
N ALA A 6 5.13 13.07 5.02
CA ALA A 6 3.82 13.29 4.44
C ALA A 6 3.13 11.97 4.05
N PHE A 7 3.85 10.94 3.60
CA PHE A 7 3.23 9.64 3.30
C PHE A 7 2.73 8.91 4.55
N CYS A 8 3.55 8.89 5.61
CA CYS A 8 3.16 8.35 6.91
C CYS A 8 1.95 9.09 7.49
N SER A 9 1.95 10.43 7.41
CA SER A 9 0.90 11.27 8.00
C SER A 9 -0.39 11.28 7.16
N ARG A 10 -0.32 11.10 5.83
CA ARG A 10 -1.48 11.18 4.92
C ARG A 10 -2.24 9.85 4.73
N GLY A 11 -1.91 8.80 5.49
CA GLY A 11 -2.58 7.49 5.34
C GLY A 11 -2.22 6.76 4.05
N THR A 12 -1.03 7.02 3.49
CA THR A 12 -0.54 6.24 2.34
C THR A 12 -0.26 4.81 2.80
N GLY A 13 -0.78 3.81 2.09
CA GLY A 13 -0.67 2.41 2.50
C GLY A 13 0.67 1.75 2.12
N ALA A 14 1.28 2.15 1.01
CA ALA A 14 2.56 1.64 0.53
C ALA A 14 3.18 2.57 -0.53
N VAL A 15 4.50 2.51 -0.70
CA VAL A 15 5.24 3.31 -1.70
C VAL A 15 6.23 2.43 -2.47
N ALA A 16 6.23 2.53 -3.80
CA ALA A 16 7.21 1.88 -4.65
C ALA A 16 8.03 2.92 -5.39
N PHE A 17 9.36 2.87 -5.25
CA PHE A 17 10.29 3.70 -6.00
C PHE A 17 10.85 2.86 -7.15
N LEU A 18 10.80 3.39 -8.37
CA LEU A 18 11.38 2.75 -9.54
C LEU A 18 12.49 3.64 -10.08
N ASP A 19 13.70 3.09 -10.13
CA ASP A 19 14.93 3.74 -10.60
C ASP A 19 15.13 5.19 -10.10
N SER A 20 14.68 5.47 -8.88
CA SER A 20 14.79 6.82 -8.33
C SER A 20 16.12 6.98 -7.59
N SER A 21 16.89 8.01 -7.94
CA SER A 21 18.11 8.41 -7.20
C SER A 21 17.79 9.16 -5.90
N HIS A 22 16.56 9.05 -5.37
CA HIS A 22 16.12 9.84 -4.23
C HIS A 22 16.95 9.51 -2.99
N ASN A 23 17.70 10.52 -2.53
CA ASN A 23 18.54 10.40 -1.35
C ASN A 23 17.65 10.55 -0.10
N LEU A 24 17.12 9.44 0.41
CA LEU A 24 16.32 9.38 1.65
C LEU A 24 17.13 9.82 2.89
N TRP A 25 18.43 10.08 2.71
CA TRP A 25 19.40 10.47 3.73
C TRP A 25 19.14 11.81 4.40
N HIS A 26 18.55 12.78 3.70
CA HIS A 26 18.28 14.12 4.27
C HIS A 26 16.88 14.24 4.88
N GLN A 27 16.16 13.12 5.01
CA GLN A 27 14.85 13.10 5.65
C GLN A 27 15.04 12.86 7.14
N LEU A 28 14.66 13.84 7.98
CA LEU A 28 14.56 13.65 9.43
C LEU A 28 13.37 12.74 9.74
N LEU A 29 13.49 11.45 9.40
CA LEU A 29 12.51 10.44 9.77
C LEU A 29 12.78 10.00 11.20
N GLY A 30 11.80 10.15 12.08
CA GLY A 30 11.81 9.57 13.43
C GLY A 30 11.93 8.04 13.39
N LYS A 31 12.15 7.39 14.55
CA LYS A 31 12.25 5.91 14.62
C LYS A 31 11.03 5.23 13.99
N ALA A 32 9.83 5.72 14.30
CA ALA A 32 8.58 5.21 13.75
C ALA A 32 8.49 5.36 12.22
N GLY A 33 8.93 6.50 11.67
CA GLY A 33 8.98 6.73 10.22
C GLY A 33 9.93 5.77 9.50
N ARG A 34 11.10 5.48 10.10
CA ARG A 34 12.04 4.48 9.54
C ARG A 34 11.49 3.06 9.59
N ASP A 35 10.82 2.69 10.67
CA ASP A 35 10.20 1.36 10.81
C ASP A 35 9.00 1.20 9.85
N TRP A 36 8.23 2.27 9.64
CA TRP A 36 7.19 2.31 8.62
C TRP A 36 7.78 2.16 7.22
N LEU A 37 8.84 2.90 6.90
CA LEU A 37 9.51 2.87 5.60
C LEU A 37 10.05 1.48 5.27
N LYS A 38 10.63 0.77 6.25
CA LYS A 38 11.09 -0.61 6.10
C LYS A 38 9.99 -1.57 5.67
N SER A 39 8.77 -1.35 6.16
CA SER A 39 7.65 -2.28 6.01
C SER A 39 6.74 -1.91 4.83
N HIS A 40 6.61 -0.60 4.55
CA HIS A 40 5.65 -0.06 3.60
C HIS A 40 6.29 0.58 2.37
N SER A 41 7.62 0.48 2.21
CA SER A 41 8.27 0.93 0.98
C SER A 41 9.26 -0.07 0.41
N ARG A 42 9.45 -0.02 -0.90
CA ARG A 42 10.53 -0.72 -1.61
C ARG A 42 11.05 0.09 -2.79
N THR A 43 12.33 -0.08 -3.09
CA THR A 43 12.97 0.51 -4.27
C THR A 43 13.39 -0.58 -5.23
N TRP A 44 12.92 -0.52 -6.47
CA TRP A 44 13.37 -1.32 -7.60
C TRP A 44 14.47 -0.57 -8.32
N ILE A 45 15.66 -1.14 -8.35
CA ILE A 45 16.82 -0.55 -9.02
C ILE A 45 17.23 -1.37 -10.23
N LEU A 46 17.78 -0.68 -11.23
CA LEU A 46 18.36 -1.31 -12.39
C LEU A 46 19.53 -2.21 -11.97
N SER A 47 19.49 -3.47 -12.36
CA SER A 47 20.47 -4.47 -11.93
C SER A 47 20.49 -5.66 -12.88
N THR A 48 21.66 -6.29 -13.00
CA THR A 48 21.85 -7.58 -13.66
C THR A 48 21.28 -8.76 -12.86
N LYS A 49 20.95 -8.53 -11.58
CA LYS A 49 20.37 -9.57 -10.73
C LYS A 49 18.94 -9.90 -11.19
N PRO A 50 18.46 -11.13 -10.99
CA PRO A 50 17.06 -11.47 -11.22
C PRO A 50 16.09 -10.57 -10.46
N LEU A 51 14.90 -10.35 -11.03
CA LEU A 51 13.82 -9.57 -10.42
C LEU A 51 13.59 -10.01 -8.96
N ASN A 52 13.35 -9.05 -8.07
CA ASN A 52 13.10 -9.25 -6.63
C ASN A 52 14.29 -9.69 -5.79
N ARG A 53 15.48 -9.87 -6.37
CA ARG A 53 16.68 -10.15 -5.57
C ARG A 53 17.10 -8.91 -4.80
N SER A 54 17.45 -9.11 -3.53
CA SER A 54 18.00 -8.05 -2.69
C SER A 54 19.31 -7.55 -3.30
N VAL A 55 19.37 -6.25 -3.54
CA VAL A 55 20.59 -5.57 -4.00
C VAL A 55 21.26 -4.82 -2.86
N GLY A 56 20.53 -4.59 -1.77
CA GLY A 56 21.02 -3.97 -0.56
C GLY A 56 19.86 -3.31 0.19
N SER A 57 20.21 -2.48 1.16
CA SER A 57 19.28 -1.59 1.81
C SER A 57 19.92 -0.22 1.87
N LEU A 58 19.18 0.83 1.50
CA LEU A 58 19.63 2.17 1.80
C LEU A 58 19.70 2.30 3.32
N LYS A 59 20.74 2.96 3.84
CA LYS A 59 20.89 3.17 5.31
C LYS A 59 19.68 3.86 5.95
N ALA A 60 18.82 4.52 5.17
CA ALA A 60 17.54 5.09 5.59
C ALA A 60 16.43 4.04 5.89
N GLY A 61 16.67 2.75 5.65
CA GLY A 61 15.75 1.66 5.97
C GLY A 61 14.83 1.22 4.84
N CYS A 62 14.89 1.81 3.64
CA CYS A 62 14.13 1.31 2.49
C CYS A 62 14.88 0.13 1.83
N PRO A 63 14.30 -1.09 1.77
CA PRO A 63 14.91 -2.21 1.08
C PRO A 63 15.03 -1.96 -0.42
N GLN A 64 16.19 -2.29 -0.99
CA GLN A 64 16.43 -2.22 -2.43
C GLN A 64 16.42 -3.62 -3.04
N ILE A 65 15.65 -3.76 -4.11
CA ILE A 65 15.52 -4.99 -4.87
C ILE A 65 15.75 -4.74 -6.35
N SER A 66 16.15 -5.79 -7.07
CA SER A 66 16.40 -5.69 -8.50
C SER A 66 15.10 -5.56 -9.28
N ALA A 67 15.10 -4.67 -10.27
CA ALA A 67 14.09 -4.58 -11.32
C ALA A 67 14.18 -5.70 -12.37
N GLY A 68 15.25 -6.51 -12.36
CA GLY A 68 15.45 -7.60 -13.31
C GLY A 68 15.95 -7.15 -14.68
N THR A 69 16.31 -5.87 -14.83
CA THR A 69 16.82 -5.29 -16.07
C THR A 69 17.79 -4.15 -15.75
N GLN A 70 18.65 -3.83 -16.71
CA GLN A 70 19.47 -2.61 -16.71
C GLN A 70 18.91 -1.53 -17.65
N CYS A 71 17.88 -1.85 -18.44
CA CYS A 71 17.26 -0.91 -19.36
C CYS A 71 16.12 -0.16 -18.65
N HIS A 72 16.35 1.14 -18.44
CA HIS A 72 15.41 2.05 -17.79
C HIS A 72 14.00 1.96 -18.40
N ASP A 73 13.88 1.97 -19.72
CA ASP A 73 12.58 2.02 -20.42
C ASP A 73 11.76 0.73 -20.23
N SER A 74 12.45 -0.40 -20.07
CA SER A 74 11.81 -1.71 -19.85
C SER A 74 11.51 -2.00 -18.37
N ALA A 75 12.16 -1.28 -17.45
CA ALA A 75 12.07 -1.56 -16.02
C ALA A 75 10.63 -1.48 -15.47
N PRO A 76 9.80 -0.46 -15.80
CA PRO A 76 8.43 -0.39 -15.33
C PRO A 76 7.62 -1.63 -15.72
N THR A 77 7.72 -2.05 -16.98
CA THR A 77 6.98 -3.20 -17.50
C THR A 77 7.44 -4.51 -16.85
N ILE A 78 8.76 -4.70 -16.69
CA ILE A 78 9.33 -5.93 -16.13
C ILE A 78 9.00 -6.07 -14.63
N CYS A 79 9.07 -4.99 -13.86
CA CYS A 79 8.85 -5.05 -12.42
C CYS A 79 7.39 -4.82 -11.99
N MET A 80 6.48 -4.51 -12.92
CA MET A 80 5.11 -4.13 -12.58
C MET A 80 4.39 -5.18 -11.72
N GLU A 81 4.46 -6.45 -12.11
CA GLU A 81 3.82 -7.54 -11.34
C GLU A 81 4.39 -7.62 -9.93
N SER A 82 5.70 -7.40 -9.78
CA SER A 82 6.35 -7.36 -8.47
C SER A 82 5.86 -6.20 -7.60
N VAL A 83 5.71 -5.02 -8.19
CA VAL A 83 5.19 -3.83 -7.51
C VAL A 83 3.76 -4.08 -7.03
N PHE A 84 2.87 -4.60 -7.87
CA PHE A 84 1.52 -4.96 -7.47
C PHE A 84 1.50 -6.01 -6.36
N ARG A 85 2.32 -7.06 -6.49
CA ARG A 85 2.45 -8.09 -5.46
C ARG A 85 2.94 -7.52 -4.13
N PHE A 86 3.83 -6.53 -4.15
CA PHE A 86 4.26 -5.82 -2.97
C PHE A 86 3.10 -5.05 -2.34
N PHE A 87 2.39 -4.24 -3.13
CA PHE A 87 1.22 -3.52 -2.64
C PHE A 87 0.21 -4.48 -2.02
N SER A 88 -0.26 -5.50 -2.72
CA SER A 88 -1.24 -6.45 -2.20
C SER A 88 -0.84 -7.13 -0.88
N LYS A 89 0.46 -7.29 -0.62
CA LYS A 89 0.96 -7.83 0.66
C LYS A 89 1.02 -6.78 1.76
N THR A 90 1.36 -5.55 1.41
CA THR A 90 1.59 -4.46 2.34
C THR A 90 0.30 -3.77 2.76
N ILE A 91 -0.60 -3.52 1.80
CA ILE A 91 -1.96 -3.08 2.11
C ILE A 91 -2.75 -4.30 2.59
N LYS A 92 -2.84 -4.48 3.90
CA LYS A 92 -3.74 -5.49 4.48
C LYS A 92 -5.16 -5.20 3.98
N PRO A 93 -5.88 -6.16 3.39
CA PRO A 93 -7.31 -5.99 3.19
C PRO A 93 -7.93 -5.78 4.56
N LYS A 94 -8.67 -4.68 4.73
CA LYS A 94 -9.53 -4.46 5.90
C LYS A 94 -10.37 -5.74 6.04
N ALA A 95 -10.20 -6.43 7.17
CA ALA A 95 -10.80 -7.74 7.40
C ALA A 95 -12.26 -7.74 6.99
N THR A 96 -12.64 -8.75 6.20
CA THR A 96 -13.99 -9.25 5.84
C THR A 96 -15.09 -8.19 5.72
N PRO A 97 -15.83 -8.11 4.61
CA PRO A 97 -17.16 -7.52 4.67
C PRO A 97 -17.90 -8.30 5.77
N THR A 98 -18.21 -7.66 6.89
CA THR A 98 -19.34 -8.10 7.70
C THR A 98 -20.47 -8.31 6.69
N PRO A 99 -21.13 -9.47 6.66
CA PRO A 99 -22.35 -9.60 5.86
C PRO A 99 -23.23 -8.45 6.33
N PHE A 100 -23.35 -7.41 5.50
CA PHE A 100 -24.38 -6.43 5.72
C PHE A 100 -25.64 -7.26 5.61
N GLU A 101 -26.29 -7.45 6.74
CA GLU A 101 -27.62 -8.00 6.77
C GLU A 101 -28.42 -7.08 5.84
N ILE A 102 -28.79 -7.60 4.67
CA ILE A 102 -29.66 -6.88 3.74
C ILE A 102 -31.02 -6.87 4.45
N ILE A 103 -31.23 -5.87 5.31
CA ILE A 103 -32.53 -5.61 5.91
C ILE A 103 -33.35 -4.92 4.82
N THR A 104 -34.05 -5.72 4.01
CA THR A 104 -35.04 -5.23 3.08
C THR A 104 -36.18 -4.60 3.88
N ARG A 105 -36.28 -3.26 3.88
CA ARG A 105 -37.42 -2.53 4.47
C ARG A 105 -38.66 -2.73 3.59
N SER A 106 -39.35 -3.86 3.74
CA SER A 106 -40.75 -3.97 3.36
C SER A 106 -41.59 -4.18 4.63
N LYS A 107 -41.69 -3.13 5.45
CA LYS A 107 -42.87 -2.96 6.31
C LYS A 107 -43.96 -2.35 5.44
N SER A 108 -44.66 -3.18 4.68
CA SER A 108 -45.98 -2.79 4.19
C SER A 108 -46.88 -2.63 5.42
N ARG A 109 -47.28 -1.38 5.67
CA ARG A 109 -48.29 -0.93 6.62
C ARG A 109 -49.45 -1.94 6.72
N ALA A 110 -49.51 -2.73 7.78
CA ALA A 110 -50.80 -3.14 8.34
C ALA A 110 -51.24 -1.99 9.24
N LYS A 111 -52.09 -1.13 8.67
CA LYS A 111 -52.65 0.06 9.29
C LYS A 111 -53.53 -0.39 10.47
N ASP A 112 -53.32 0.22 11.62
CA ASP A 112 -54.25 0.23 12.75
C ASP A 112 -55.69 0.41 12.28
N GLN A 113 -56.57 -0.52 12.65
CA GLN A 113 -57.95 -0.19 12.98
C GLN A 113 -58.16 -0.53 14.46
N ASN A 114 -57.94 0.51 15.26
CA ASN A 114 -58.25 0.62 16.67
C ASN A 114 -59.77 0.52 16.91
N ASN A 115 -60.14 -0.41 17.80
CA ASN A 115 -61.21 -0.40 18.81
C ASN A 115 -62.56 0.28 18.55
N ASN A 116 -63.63 -0.46 18.86
CA ASN A 116 -64.64 0.02 19.82
C ASN A 116 -65.25 -1.15 20.58
N SER A 117 -65.07 -1.11 21.90
CA SER A 117 -65.75 -1.92 22.90
C SER A 117 -66.49 -0.96 23.84
N ILE A 118 -67.81 -0.93 23.75
CA ILE A 118 -68.77 -0.70 24.85
C ILE A 118 -69.95 -1.62 24.58
#